data_AF-A0A2V8CI04-F1
#
_entry.id   AF-A0A2V8CI04-F1
#
_cell.length_a   1.000
_cell.length_b   1.000
_cell.length_c   1.000
_cell.angle_alpha   90.00
_cell.angle_beta   90.00
_cell.angle_gamma   90.00
#
_symmetry.space_group_name_H-M   'P 1'
#
loop_
_entity.id
_entity.type
_entity.pdbx_description
1 polymer ?
#
loop_
_entity_poly.entity_id
_entity_poly.type
_entity_poly.pdbx_seq_one_letter_code
_entity_poly.pdbx_strand_id
1 'polypeptide(L)'
;MTSDKDLGMDRAITRRDFLNGVAIGVGGAIAGRALPEISWLAATGITQDAPGYYPPALTGMRGSHDGSFEVSHALRDGRFRPTGQSVVTGETYDLVVAGGGISGLSAAYFYRARVPSARILILDNHDDFGGHAKRNEFRPGGRLWIANGGTAGIESPFPYSKEAHELMAALGIDPVALSAEAGRAADRSVFQGLQAATFFDRETFGVDRLVVGTPGGGRGRGRGAAPGETWEAFLAKTPLSSEAQRDIARLETAAVDYMPDLSNDEKKDRLSRMSYKDFLLNVVKVHPDVIPFYQVRTHGLYGIGIDAVGALECWAYHYPGFEGMRLDPKATGRMSFTARGDATPKPAYNFHFP
;
A
#
# COMPACT_ATOMS: atom_id res chain seq x y z
N MET A 1 23.30 15.11 4.03
CA MET A 1 22.63 14.48 5.20
C MET A 1 22.13 15.61 6.07
N THR A 2 20.82 15.74 6.17
CA THR A 2 20.14 16.68 7.07
C THR A 2 20.35 16.18 8.50
N SER A 3 20.81 17.02 9.43
CA SER A 3 21.00 16.60 10.83
C SER A 3 19.63 16.50 11.54
N ASP A 4 19.55 15.75 12.66
CA ASP A 4 18.34 15.71 13.50
C ASP A 4 17.88 17.10 13.92
N LYS A 5 18.82 18.03 14.10
CA LYS A 5 18.55 19.45 14.37
C LYS A 5 17.89 20.16 13.18
N ASP A 6 18.35 19.89 11.96
CA ASP A 6 17.75 20.46 10.75
C ASP A 6 16.33 19.91 10.50
N LEU A 7 16.05 18.68 10.96
CA LEU A 7 14.70 18.09 11.00
C LEU A 7 13.84 18.62 12.15
N GLY A 8 14.40 19.46 13.03
CA GLY A 8 13.71 20.03 14.18
C GLY A 8 13.42 19.03 15.30
N MET A 9 14.17 17.92 15.36
CA MET A 9 14.03 16.90 16.42
C MET A 9 14.46 17.42 17.80
N ASP A 10 15.15 18.56 17.86
CA ASP A 10 15.51 19.29 19.08
C ASP A 10 14.42 20.26 19.54
N ARG A 11 13.36 20.46 18.74
CA ARG A 11 12.27 21.38 19.08
C ARG A 11 11.28 20.68 20.00
N ALA A 12 10.85 21.40 21.05
CA ALA A 12 9.77 20.93 21.90
C ALA A 12 8.46 20.81 21.09
N ILE A 13 7.90 19.61 21.04
CA ILE A 13 6.57 19.33 20.47
C ILE A 13 5.62 19.13 21.65
N THR A 14 4.57 19.95 21.74
CA THR A 14 3.51 19.74 22.72
C THR A 14 2.68 18.54 22.30
N ARG A 15 2.69 17.47 23.11
CA ARG A 15 1.79 16.33 22.97
C ARG A 15 0.74 16.42 24.06
N ARG A 16 -0.45 15.87 23.79
CA ARG A 16 -1.58 15.88 24.71
C ARG A 16 -2.49 14.72 24.39
N ASP A 17 -2.96 14.05 25.43
CA ASP A 17 -3.97 13.01 25.28
C ASP A 17 -5.37 13.62 25.30
N PHE A 18 -6.25 13.14 24.41
CA PHE A 18 -7.66 13.52 24.36
C PHE A 18 -8.54 12.29 24.52
N LEU A 19 -9.56 12.39 25.37
CA LEU A 19 -10.59 11.37 25.54
C LEU A 19 -11.96 12.02 25.37
N ASN A 20 -12.75 11.53 24.41
CA ASN A 20 -14.09 12.08 24.13
C ASN A 20 -14.12 13.61 23.96
N GLY A 21 -13.08 14.20 23.36
CA GLY A 21 -12.98 15.65 23.12
C GLY A 21 -12.50 16.48 24.31
N VAL A 22 -12.09 15.85 25.41
CA VAL A 22 -11.54 16.51 26.60
C VAL A 22 -10.07 16.11 26.77
N ALA A 23 -9.20 17.10 26.98
CA ALA A 23 -7.80 16.84 27.28
C ALA A 23 -7.67 16.06 28.60
N ILE A 24 -6.97 14.92 28.58
CA ILE A 24 -6.70 14.11 29.76
C ILE A 24 -5.57 14.80 30.54
N GLY A 25 -5.93 15.72 31.44
CA GLY A 25 -5.03 16.24 32.47
C GLY A 25 -5.18 15.49 33.80
N VAL A 26 -4.67 16.07 34.89
CA VAL A 26 -4.82 15.57 36.27
C VAL A 26 -6.29 15.31 36.69
N GLY A 27 -7.27 15.90 35.99
CA GLY A 27 -8.71 15.64 36.19
C GLY A 27 -9.22 14.27 35.69
N GLY A 28 -8.48 13.56 34.82
CA GLY A 28 -8.91 12.28 34.23
C GLY A 28 -8.94 11.11 35.23
N ALA A 29 -8.09 11.16 36.26
CA ALA A 29 -8.01 10.11 37.30
C ALA A 29 -9.30 9.98 38.13
N ILE A 30 -10.13 11.04 38.19
CA ILE A 30 -11.40 11.03 38.91
C ILE A 30 -12.51 10.41 38.04
N ALA A 31 -12.48 10.62 36.72
CA ALA A 31 -13.49 10.11 35.79
C ALA A 31 -13.38 8.59 35.54
N GLY A 32 -12.17 8.01 35.63
CA GLY A 32 -11.93 6.57 35.43
C GLY A 32 -12.62 5.66 36.44
N ARG A 33 -13.05 6.18 37.60
CA ARG A 33 -13.77 5.40 38.62
C ARG A 33 -15.28 5.28 38.36
N ALA A 34 -15.84 6.09 37.48
CA ALA A 34 -17.29 6.17 37.26
C ALA A 34 -17.78 5.42 36.00
N LEU A 35 -16.90 5.07 35.06
CA LEU A 35 -17.29 4.58 33.73
C LEU A 35 -16.43 3.36 33.29
N PRO A 36 -16.83 2.13 33.64
CA PRO A 36 -16.05 0.92 33.36
C PRO A 36 -15.90 0.59 31.86
N GLU A 37 -16.80 1.09 31.00
CA GLU A 37 -16.72 0.87 29.54
C GLU A 37 -15.64 1.72 28.84
N ILE A 38 -15.09 2.72 29.55
CA ILE A 38 -14.00 3.59 29.06
C ILE A 38 -12.62 2.98 29.38
N SER A 39 -12.60 1.82 30.05
CA SER A 39 -11.39 1.16 30.49
C SER A 39 -10.45 0.75 29.37
N TRP A 40 -10.88 0.59 28.11
CA TRP A 40 -9.97 0.13 27.04
C TRP A 40 -9.04 1.23 26.50
N LEU A 41 -9.50 2.48 26.42
CA LEU A 41 -8.64 3.64 26.06
C LEU A 41 -7.75 4.08 27.23
N ALA A 42 -8.25 3.93 28.47
CA ALA A 42 -7.44 4.12 29.67
C ALA A 42 -6.47 2.95 29.95
N ALA A 43 -6.73 1.75 29.41
CA ALA A 43 -5.94 0.53 29.67
C ALA A 43 -4.58 0.48 28.97
N THR A 44 -4.30 1.33 27.98
CA THR A 44 -2.92 1.40 27.47
C THR A 44 -1.99 2.02 28.51
N GLY A 45 -2.50 2.89 29.40
CA GLY A 45 -1.70 3.54 30.43
C GLY A 45 -0.54 4.39 29.91
N ILE A 46 -0.45 4.59 28.59
CA ILE A 46 0.65 5.31 27.97
C ILE A 46 0.15 6.71 27.64
N THR A 47 0.46 7.65 28.52
CA THR A 47 0.29 9.07 28.21
C THR A 47 1.35 9.47 27.21
N GLN A 48 0.99 10.18 26.13
CA GLN A 48 1.98 10.61 25.13
C GLN A 48 3.08 11.52 25.74
N ASP A 49 2.82 12.11 26.89
CA ASP A 49 3.76 12.96 27.65
C ASP A 49 4.62 12.19 28.68
N ALA A 50 4.50 10.86 28.77
CA ALA A 50 5.28 10.07 29.72
C ALA A 50 6.78 10.12 29.38
N PRO A 51 7.68 10.23 30.39
CA PRO A 51 9.10 10.02 30.18
C PRO A 51 9.37 8.65 29.55
N GLY A 52 10.09 8.63 28.43
CA GLY A 52 10.36 7.39 27.69
C GLY A 52 9.24 6.95 26.74
N TYR A 53 8.23 7.79 26.48
CA TYR A 53 7.23 7.53 25.44
C TYR A 53 7.89 7.40 24.07
N TYR A 54 7.96 6.16 23.57
CA TYR A 54 8.58 5.85 22.29
C TYR A 54 7.79 4.76 21.56
N PRO A 55 6.69 5.15 20.87
CA PRO A 55 5.80 4.21 20.21
C PRO A 55 6.46 3.20 19.27
N PRO A 56 7.53 3.53 18.51
CA PRO A 56 8.16 2.57 17.61
C PRO A 56 8.65 1.29 18.29
N ALA A 57 9.00 1.33 19.58
CA ALA A 57 9.46 0.14 20.33
C ALA A 57 8.33 -0.65 21.00
N LEU A 58 7.08 -0.19 20.90
CA LEU A 58 5.94 -0.91 21.47
C LEU A 58 5.63 -2.17 20.65
N THR A 59 5.17 -3.20 21.34
CA THR A 59 4.83 -4.50 20.74
C THR A 59 3.33 -4.77 20.80
N GLY A 60 2.88 -5.84 20.12
CA GLY A 60 1.46 -6.21 20.01
C GLY A 60 0.80 -5.70 18.72
N MET A 61 -0.52 -5.87 18.61
CA MET A 61 -1.29 -5.38 17.46
C MET A 61 -1.51 -3.86 17.61
N ARG A 62 -1.04 -3.08 16.63
CA ARG A 62 -1.02 -1.60 16.68
C ARG A 62 -1.40 -1.01 15.33
N GLY A 63 -1.96 0.19 15.30
CA GLY A 63 -2.38 0.89 14.07
C GLY A 63 -3.86 0.68 13.76
N SER A 64 -4.19 0.36 12.51
CA SER A 64 -5.55 0.02 12.10
C SER A 64 -5.93 -1.39 12.57
N HIS A 65 -6.42 -1.51 13.80
CA HIS A 65 -6.87 -2.76 14.41
C HIS A 65 -8.32 -2.62 14.92
N ASP A 66 -8.95 -3.74 15.26
CA ASP A 66 -10.28 -3.75 15.88
C ASP A 66 -10.28 -2.81 17.11
N GLY A 67 -11.21 -1.87 17.14
CA GLY A 67 -11.26 -0.79 18.14
C GLY A 67 -10.79 0.58 17.64
N SER A 68 -9.84 0.66 16.70
CA SER A 68 -9.29 1.96 16.25
C SER A 68 -10.24 2.75 15.35
N PHE A 69 -11.18 2.06 14.68
CA PHE A 69 -12.16 2.66 13.77
C PHE A 69 -13.59 2.68 14.32
N GLU A 70 -13.84 2.09 15.49
CA GLU A 70 -15.20 1.88 16.01
C GLU A 70 -15.92 3.19 16.33
N VAL A 71 -15.21 4.16 16.89
CA VAL A 71 -15.78 5.49 17.20
C VAL A 71 -16.22 6.20 15.91
N SER A 72 -15.39 6.16 14.87
CA SER A 72 -15.69 6.76 13.56
C SER A 72 -16.88 6.07 12.89
N HIS A 73 -16.96 4.74 12.96
CA HIS A 73 -18.12 3.99 12.44
C HIS A 73 -19.38 4.25 13.26
N ALA A 74 -19.30 4.31 14.58
CA ALA A 74 -20.42 4.66 15.43
C ALA A 74 -20.93 6.09 15.11
N LEU A 75 -20.05 7.03 14.79
CA LEU A 75 -20.43 8.38 14.35
C LEU A 75 -21.16 8.33 13.01
N ARG A 76 -20.60 7.65 12.00
CA ARG A 76 -21.25 7.44 10.68
C ARG A 76 -22.64 6.82 10.83
N ASP A 77 -22.77 5.85 11.71
CA ASP A 77 -24.01 5.08 11.92
C ASP A 77 -25.00 5.79 12.86
N GLY A 78 -24.69 6.98 13.37
CA GLY A 78 -25.55 7.71 14.32
C GLY A 78 -25.65 7.06 15.71
N ARG A 79 -24.75 6.11 16.03
CA ARG A 79 -24.68 5.40 17.31
C ARG A 79 -23.73 6.06 18.31
N PHE A 80 -22.88 6.98 17.87
CA PHE A 80 -21.95 7.68 18.74
C PHE A 80 -22.72 8.55 19.75
N ARG A 81 -22.42 8.35 21.04
CA ARG A 81 -22.94 9.16 22.13
C ARG A 81 -21.74 9.76 22.87
N PRO A 82 -21.50 11.08 22.79
CA PRO A 82 -20.45 11.71 23.56
C PRO A 82 -20.76 11.52 25.06
N THR A 83 -19.79 10.98 25.80
CA THR A 83 -19.94 10.71 27.24
C THR A 83 -19.42 11.85 28.11
N GLY A 84 -18.82 12.88 27.50
CA GLY A 84 -18.34 14.10 28.16
C GLY A 84 -19.01 15.36 27.59
N GLN A 85 -18.98 16.44 28.38
CA GLN A 85 -19.37 17.75 27.90
C GLN A 85 -18.20 18.37 27.11
N SER A 86 -18.51 18.97 25.96
CA SER A 86 -17.53 19.81 25.25
C SER A 86 -17.16 20.99 26.14
N VAL A 87 -15.86 21.21 26.33
CA VAL A 87 -15.34 22.32 27.13
C VAL A 87 -14.65 23.30 26.18
N VAL A 88 -14.94 24.60 26.37
CA VAL A 88 -14.20 25.65 25.68
C VAL A 88 -12.79 25.69 26.27
N THR A 89 -11.80 25.26 25.50
CA THR A 89 -10.39 25.23 25.96
C THR A 89 -9.72 26.60 25.95
N GLY A 90 -10.31 27.59 25.27
CA GLY A 90 -9.72 28.91 25.04
C GLY A 90 -8.57 28.91 24.02
N GLU A 91 -8.36 27.79 23.34
CA GLU A 91 -7.28 27.62 22.36
C GLU A 91 -7.74 27.96 20.94
N THR A 92 -6.87 28.67 20.22
CA THR A 92 -7.07 29.01 18.81
C THR A 92 -5.93 28.41 17.99
N TYR A 93 -6.30 27.75 16.90
CA TYR A 93 -5.39 27.16 15.94
C TYR A 93 -5.68 27.73 14.54
N ASP A 94 -4.64 28.04 13.78
CA ASP A 94 -4.74 28.49 12.39
C ASP A 94 -5.06 27.33 11.44
N LEU A 95 -4.73 26.10 11.85
CA LEU A 95 -5.04 24.87 11.14
C LEU A 95 -5.30 23.72 12.14
N VAL A 96 -6.37 22.97 11.91
CA VAL A 96 -6.62 21.68 12.57
C VAL A 96 -6.57 20.57 11.52
N VAL A 97 -5.77 19.55 11.77
CA VAL A 97 -5.59 18.38 10.90
C VAL A 97 -6.12 17.15 11.62
N ALA A 98 -7.03 16.42 10.98
CA ALA A 98 -7.49 15.10 11.44
C ALA A 98 -6.71 14.01 10.70
N GLY A 99 -5.86 13.28 11.43
CA GLY A 99 -4.94 12.26 10.95
C GLY A 99 -3.51 12.79 10.85
N GLY A 100 -2.59 12.18 11.60
CA GLY A 100 -1.15 12.38 11.59
C GLY A 100 -0.41 11.46 10.61
N GLY A 101 -1.08 10.95 9.58
CA GLY A 101 -0.45 10.23 8.46
C GLY A 101 0.27 11.14 7.47
N ILE A 102 0.83 10.56 6.40
CA ILE A 102 1.57 11.30 5.35
C ILE A 102 0.79 12.52 4.84
N SER A 103 -0.50 12.38 4.54
CA SER A 103 -1.33 13.48 4.02
C SER A 103 -1.47 14.63 5.03
N GLY A 104 -1.76 14.31 6.30
CA GLY A 104 -1.96 15.32 7.34
C GLY A 104 -0.66 16.03 7.73
N LEU A 105 0.44 15.27 7.85
CA LEU A 105 1.77 15.82 8.10
C LEU A 105 2.23 16.71 6.94
N SER A 106 1.98 16.30 5.69
CA SER A 106 2.30 17.12 4.51
C SER A 106 1.49 18.41 4.49
N ALA A 107 0.19 18.36 4.80
CA ALA A 107 -0.65 19.55 4.90
C ALA A 107 -0.14 20.51 5.98
N ALA A 108 0.20 20.00 7.16
CA ALA A 108 0.77 20.79 8.24
C ALA A 108 2.13 21.42 7.84
N TYR A 109 2.99 20.65 7.17
CA TYR A 109 4.29 21.12 6.68
C TYR A 109 4.14 22.27 5.68
N PHE A 110 3.34 22.10 4.63
CA PHE A 110 3.16 23.13 3.61
C PHE A 110 2.44 24.37 4.14
N TYR A 111 1.48 24.21 5.07
CA TYR A 111 0.83 25.33 5.73
C TYR A 111 1.84 26.13 6.57
N ARG A 112 2.64 25.43 7.38
CA ARG A 112 3.69 26.03 8.21
C ARG A 112 4.74 26.76 7.37
N ALA A 113 5.12 26.21 6.23
CA ALA A 113 6.08 26.84 5.32
C ALA A 113 5.56 28.20 4.79
N ARG A 114 4.25 28.32 4.59
CA ARG A 114 3.60 29.58 4.17
C ARG A 114 3.33 30.54 5.33
N VAL A 115 3.03 29.99 6.52
CA VAL A 115 2.70 30.76 7.73
C VAL A 115 3.59 30.25 8.89
N PRO A 116 4.84 30.74 9.00
CA PRO A 116 5.80 30.22 9.97
C PRO A 116 5.32 30.26 11.43
N SER A 117 4.54 31.28 11.78
CA SER A 117 4.00 31.51 13.12
C SER A 117 2.71 30.74 13.43
N ALA A 118 2.18 29.93 12.49
CA ALA A 118 0.90 29.25 12.66
C ALA A 118 0.78 28.46 13.98
N ARG A 119 -0.42 28.21 14.46
CA ARG A 119 -0.69 27.23 15.51
C ARG A 119 -1.43 26.09 14.86
N ILE A 120 -0.78 24.94 14.74
CA ILE A 120 -1.33 23.77 14.04
C ILE A 120 -1.61 22.69 15.07
N LEU A 121 -2.86 22.24 15.13
CA LEU A 121 -3.27 21.07 15.91
C LEU A 121 -3.37 19.87 14.97
N ILE A 122 -2.69 18.78 15.30
CA ILE A 122 -2.82 17.50 14.60
C ILE A 122 -3.44 16.50 15.57
N LEU A 123 -4.56 15.92 15.19
CA LEU A 123 -5.27 14.92 15.96
C LEU A 123 -5.09 13.56 15.28
N ASP A 124 -4.59 12.57 16.00
CA ASP A 124 -4.50 11.20 15.51
C ASP A 124 -5.13 10.27 16.56
N ASN A 125 -5.88 9.27 16.10
CA ASN A 125 -6.43 8.22 16.95
C ASN A 125 -5.42 7.08 17.21
N HIS A 126 -4.23 7.16 16.63
CA HIS A 126 -3.15 6.22 16.82
C HIS A 126 -2.19 6.67 17.93
N ASP A 127 -1.41 5.71 18.41
CA ASP A 127 -0.33 5.90 19.37
C ASP A 127 0.86 6.69 18.82
N ASP A 128 1.07 6.63 17.51
CA ASP A 128 2.16 7.31 16.83
C ASP A 128 1.67 8.06 15.59
N PHE A 129 2.48 9.01 15.13
CA PHE A 129 2.28 9.64 13.84
C PHE A 129 2.81 8.73 12.70
N GLY A 130 2.50 9.11 11.46
CA GLY A 130 2.91 8.40 10.25
C GLY A 130 1.80 7.54 9.63
N GLY A 131 0.74 7.22 10.38
CA GLY A 131 -0.37 6.40 9.90
C GLY A 131 0.10 5.04 9.37
N HIS A 132 -0.30 4.67 8.15
CA HIS A 132 0.17 3.43 7.51
C HIS A 132 1.69 3.37 7.30
N ALA A 133 2.38 4.52 7.27
CA ALA A 133 3.82 4.59 7.07
C ALA A 133 4.63 4.65 8.38
N LYS A 134 4.00 4.32 9.52
CA LYS A 134 4.70 4.25 10.80
C LYS A 134 5.84 3.23 10.80
N ARG A 135 6.82 3.43 11.68
CA ARG A 135 7.96 2.53 11.88
C ARG A 135 7.71 1.59 13.06
N ASN A 136 8.07 0.32 12.90
CA ASN A 136 8.14 -0.64 13.99
C ASN A 136 9.59 -0.99 14.30
N GLU A 137 9.94 -1.12 15.57
CA GLU A 137 11.26 -1.50 16.04
C GLU A 137 11.20 -2.76 16.89
N PHE A 138 12.05 -3.73 16.57
CA PHE A 138 12.19 -4.98 17.31
C PHE A 138 13.63 -5.17 17.78
N ARG A 139 13.83 -5.88 18.89
CA ARG A 139 15.17 -6.13 19.46
C ARG A 139 15.49 -7.62 19.71
N PRO A 140 15.33 -8.53 18.74
CA PRO A 140 15.70 -9.93 18.93
C PRO A 140 17.21 -10.06 19.18
N GLY A 141 17.59 -10.71 20.28
CA GLY A 141 18.99 -10.87 20.67
C GLY A 141 19.74 -9.55 20.90
N GLY A 142 19.03 -8.45 21.24
CA GLY A 142 19.62 -7.14 21.48
C GLY A 142 19.94 -6.30 20.24
N ARG A 143 19.81 -6.87 19.03
CA ARG A 143 20.00 -6.14 17.76
C ARG A 143 18.73 -5.38 17.40
N LEU A 144 18.85 -4.11 16.99
CA LEU A 144 17.72 -3.35 16.44
C LEU A 144 17.35 -3.86 15.04
N TRP A 145 16.07 -4.17 14.87
CA TRP A 145 15.43 -4.47 13.59
C TRP A 145 14.36 -3.41 13.38
N ILE A 146 14.34 -2.84 12.18
CA ILE A 146 13.33 -1.88 11.76
C ILE A 146 12.45 -2.58 10.74
N ALA A 147 11.15 -2.36 10.82
CA ALA A 147 10.22 -2.78 9.79
C ALA A 147 9.20 -1.66 9.54
N ASN A 148 8.72 -1.58 8.31
CA ASN A 148 7.58 -0.74 7.98
C ASN A 148 6.29 -1.20 8.71
N GLY A 149 5.38 -0.27 8.95
CA GLY A 149 4.03 -0.53 9.43
C GLY A 149 3.19 -1.24 8.37
N GLY A 150 2.67 -0.46 7.41
CA GLY A 150 1.90 -0.96 6.27
C GLY A 150 2.41 -0.44 4.92
N THR A 151 3.03 0.74 4.88
CA THR A 151 3.64 1.28 3.66
C THR A 151 4.98 0.61 3.39
N ALA A 152 5.03 -0.30 2.42
CA ALA A 152 6.24 -1.05 2.08
C ALA A 152 7.36 -0.19 1.45
N GLY A 153 6.98 0.87 0.74
CA GLY A 153 7.95 1.69 0.01
C GLY A 153 7.34 2.87 -0.72
N ILE A 154 8.18 3.59 -1.45
CA ILE A 154 7.78 4.67 -2.37
C ILE A 154 7.64 4.06 -3.76
N GLU A 155 6.42 3.93 -4.26
CA GLU A 155 6.18 3.38 -5.60
C GLU A 155 6.07 4.51 -6.64
N SER A 156 6.70 4.32 -7.80
CA SER A 156 6.59 5.22 -8.96
C SER A 156 6.77 6.71 -8.63
N PRO A 157 7.89 7.14 -8.01
CA PRO A 157 8.08 8.55 -7.65
C PRO A 157 8.34 9.46 -8.85
N PHE A 158 8.78 8.94 -10.00
CA PHE A 158 9.08 9.76 -11.18
C PHE A 158 7.88 10.56 -11.71
N PRO A 159 6.65 10.01 -11.79
CA PRO A 159 5.45 10.78 -12.16
C PRO A 159 4.85 11.64 -11.03
N TYR A 160 5.47 11.74 -9.85
CA TYR A 160 4.93 12.55 -8.76
C TYR A 160 4.85 14.03 -9.14
N SER A 161 3.99 14.76 -8.43
CA SER A 161 3.88 16.21 -8.63
C SER A 161 5.15 16.92 -8.14
N LYS A 162 5.31 18.17 -8.60
CA LYS A 162 6.39 19.04 -8.15
C LYS A 162 6.44 19.15 -6.63
N GLU A 163 5.29 19.33 -5.99
CA GLU A 163 5.17 19.48 -4.53
C GLU A 163 5.66 18.23 -3.79
N ALA A 164 5.35 17.03 -4.31
CA ALA A 164 5.81 15.78 -3.71
C ALA A 164 7.33 15.60 -3.88
N HIS A 165 7.91 15.97 -5.04
CA HIS A 165 9.36 15.98 -5.21
C HIS A 165 10.05 16.98 -4.29
N GLU A 166 9.51 18.19 -4.15
CA GLU A 166 10.05 19.22 -3.26
C GLU A 166 10.00 18.77 -1.79
N LEU A 167 8.92 18.11 -1.36
CA LEU A 167 8.84 17.57 -0.01
C LEU A 167 9.86 16.44 0.20
N MET A 168 10.00 15.50 -0.74
CA MET A 168 11.02 14.46 -0.64
C MET A 168 12.43 15.05 -0.55
N ALA A 169 12.74 16.04 -1.40
CA ALA A 169 14.03 16.73 -1.36
C ALA A 169 14.27 17.47 -0.03
N ALA A 170 13.25 18.16 0.50
CA ALA A 170 13.34 18.84 1.78
C ALA A 170 13.56 17.88 2.96
N LEU A 171 12.99 16.67 2.88
CA LEU A 171 13.23 15.60 3.84
C LEU A 171 14.57 14.86 3.63
N GLY A 172 15.33 15.24 2.60
CA GLY A 172 16.60 14.59 2.25
C GLY A 172 16.42 13.19 1.62
N ILE A 173 15.24 12.88 1.11
CA ILE A 173 14.93 11.62 0.43
C ILE A 173 15.39 11.74 -1.02
N ASP A 174 16.48 11.05 -1.34
CA ASP A 174 16.89 10.78 -2.72
C ASP A 174 16.43 9.35 -3.08
N PRO A 175 15.41 9.20 -3.95
CA PRO A 175 14.95 7.90 -4.36
C PRO A 175 16.10 7.06 -4.95
N VAL A 176 16.89 7.58 -5.88
CA VAL A 176 17.92 6.80 -6.59
C VAL A 176 18.94 6.24 -5.60
N ALA A 177 19.41 7.07 -4.67
CA ALA A 177 20.31 6.63 -3.60
C ALA A 177 19.66 5.58 -2.69
N LEU A 178 18.40 5.79 -2.29
CA LEU A 178 17.64 4.84 -1.48
C LEU A 178 17.49 3.48 -2.16
N SER A 179 17.22 3.45 -3.47
CA SER A 179 17.12 2.19 -4.22
C SER A 179 18.46 1.47 -4.32
N ALA A 180 19.56 2.20 -4.51
CA ALA A 180 20.89 1.61 -4.55
C ALA A 180 21.23 0.95 -3.20
N GLU A 181 20.95 1.66 -2.11
CA GLU A 181 21.19 1.17 -0.75
C GLU A 181 20.29 -0.03 -0.40
N ALA A 182 18.99 0.03 -0.73
CA ALA A 182 18.08 -1.09 -0.56
C ALA A 182 18.54 -2.33 -1.35
N GLY A 183 19.04 -2.14 -2.57
CA GLY A 183 19.62 -3.22 -3.37
C GLY A 183 20.86 -3.83 -2.73
N ARG A 184 21.76 -2.99 -2.18
CA ARG A 184 23.00 -3.40 -1.53
C ARG A 184 22.75 -4.14 -0.20
N ALA A 185 21.76 -3.68 0.58
CA ALA A 185 21.42 -4.23 1.89
C ALA A 185 20.51 -5.46 1.81
N ALA A 186 19.84 -5.70 0.69
CA ALA A 186 18.93 -6.83 0.52
C ALA A 186 19.67 -8.16 0.52
N ASP A 187 19.58 -8.90 1.63
CA ASP A 187 19.94 -10.32 1.65
C ASP A 187 18.87 -11.13 0.93
N ARG A 188 19.25 -11.66 -0.24
CA ARG A 188 18.38 -12.53 -1.05
C ARG A 188 18.81 -14.00 -1.02
N SER A 189 19.78 -14.35 -0.18
CA SER A 189 20.29 -15.72 -0.06
C SER A 189 19.20 -16.71 0.32
N VAL A 190 18.26 -16.29 1.19
CA VAL A 190 17.10 -17.07 1.61
C VAL A 190 16.15 -17.46 0.47
N PHE A 191 16.23 -16.79 -0.68
CA PHE A 191 15.43 -17.11 -1.87
C PHE A 191 16.18 -17.93 -2.92
N GLN A 192 17.46 -18.28 -2.69
CA GLN A 192 18.24 -19.08 -3.64
C GLN A 192 17.67 -20.50 -3.74
N GLY A 193 17.55 -20.99 -4.98
CA GLY A 193 16.99 -22.32 -5.25
C GLY A 193 15.46 -22.41 -5.19
N LEU A 194 14.76 -21.34 -4.78
CA LEU A 194 13.29 -21.32 -4.78
C LEU A 194 12.73 -21.05 -6.19
N GLN A 195 11.67 -21.77 -6.52
CA GLN A 195 10.90 -21.58 -7.77
C GLN A 195 9.53 -21.01 -7.46
N ALA A 196 8.98 -20.23 -8.39
CA ALA A 196 7.59 -19.79 -8.36
C ALA A 196 6.68 -21.02 -8.45
N ALA A 197 5.55 -20.98 -7.75
CA ALA A 197 4.55 -22.03 -7.78
C ALA A 197 3.15 -21.43 -7.73
N THR A 198 2.17 -22.14 -8.27
CA THR A 198 0.75 -21.81 -8.17
C THR A 198 0.07 -22.88 -7.33
N PHE A 199 -0.62 -22.45 -6.27
CA PHE A 199 -1.50 -23.31 -5.49
C PHE A 199 -2.93 -23.19 -6.02
N PHE A 200 -3.51 -24.34 -6.34
CA PHE A 200 -4.91 -24.50 -6.72
C PHE A 200 -5.62 -25.03 -5.48
N ASP A 201 -6.46 -24.22 -4.86
CA ASP A 201 -7.28 -24.61 -3.71
C ASP A 201 -8.50 -25.45 -4.16
N ARG A 202 -8.99 -26.31 -3.25
CA ARG A 202 -10.14 -27.17 -3.53
C ARG A 202 -11.43 -26.40 -3.78
N GLU A 203 -11.63 -25.29 -3.08
CA GLU A 203 -12.85 -24.48 -3.14
C GLU A 203 -13.06 -23.88 -4.53
N THR A 204 -11.97 -23.50 -5.20
CA THR A 204 -11.98 -22.87 -6.51
C THR A 204 -11.75 -23.86 -7.64
N PHE A 205 -10.85 -24.83 -7.46
CA PHE A 205 -10.37 -25.71 -8.53
C PHE A 205 -10.72 -27.19 -8.33
N GLY A 206 -11.47 -27.52 -7.29
CA GLY A 206 -11.94 -28.88 -6.99
C GLY A 206 -10.91 -29.81 -6.36
N VAL A 207 -9.64 -29.39 -6.26
CA VAL A 207 -8.57 -30.16 -5.61
C VAL A 207 -7.48 -29.24 -5.07
N ASP A 208 -6.92 -29.59 -3.90
CA ASP A 208 -5.72 -28.95 -3.39
C ASP A 208 -4.50 -29.45 -4.17
N ARG A 209 -3.88 -28.59 -4.97
CA ARG A 209 -2.70 -28.93 -5.76
C ARG A 209 -1.70 -27.78 -5.83
N LEU A 210 -0.46 -28.01 -5.41
CA LEU A 210 0.65 -27.10 -5.66
C LEU A 210 1.37 -27.53 -6.95
N VAL A 211 1.43 -26.63 -7.94
CA VAL A 211 2.21 -26.84 -9.17
C VAL A 211 3.41 -25.90 -9.15
N VAL A 212 4.60 -26.47 -9.08
CA VAL A 212 5.87 -25.73 -9.04
C VAL A 212 6.37 -25.45 -10.45
N GLY A 213 7.02 -24.31 -10.63
CA GLY A 213 7.71 -23.91 -11.85
C GLY A 213 6.89 -23.02 -12.77
N THR A 214 6.07 -22.11 -12.24
CA THR A 214 5.28 -21.17 -13.08
C THR A 214 6.20 -20.45 -14.08
N PRO A 215 5.98 -20.59 -15.41
CA PRO A 215 6.80 -19.93 -16.43
C PRO A 215 6.78 -18.42 -16.30
N GLY A 216 7.90 -17.77 -16.60
CA GLY A 216 8.05 -16.32 -16.38
C GLY A 216 8.18 -15.90 -14.91
N GLY A 217 8.11 -16.83 -13.95
CA GLY A 217 8.30 -16.56 -12.52
C GLY A 217 7.15 -15.78 -11.87
N GLY A 218 7.38 -15.31 -10.63
CA GLY A 218 6.38 -14.56 -9.87
C GLY A 218 5.94 -13.28 -10.61
N ARG A 219 4.63 -13.17 -10.88
CA ARG A 219 4.01 -12.06 -11.64
C ARG A 219 4.59 -11.86 -13.06
N GLY A 220 5.24 -12.87 -13.66
CA GLY A 220 5.83 -12.76 -15.00
C GLY A 220 7.12 -11.93 -15.07
N ARG A 221 7.77 -11.63 -13.93
CA ARG A 221 8.98 -10.80 -13.85
C ARG A 221 10.27 -11.60 -13.61
N GLY A 222 10.30 -12.87 -14.02
CA GLY A 222 11.47 -13.75 -14.02
C GLY A 222 11.91 -14.28 -12.65
N ARG A 223 11.44 -13.70 -11.53
CA ARG A 223 11.85 -14.13 -10.18
C ARG A 223 11.32 -15.54 -9.89
N GLY A 224 12.23 -16.48 -9.67
CA GLY A 224 11.89 -17.89 -9.43
C GLY A 224 11.35 -18.61 -10.67
N ALA A 225 11.56 -18.06 -11.88
CA ALA A 225 11.17 -18.77 -13.11
C ALA A 225 11.89 -20.12 -13.19
N ALA A 226 11.15 -21.17 -13.54
CA ALA A 226 11.75 -22.48 -13.77
C ALA A 226 12.50 -22.49 -15.12
N PRO A 227 13.81 -22.78 -15.15
CA PRO A 227 14.56 -22.85 -16.40
C PRO A 227 14.00 -23.91 -17.34
N GLY A 228 13.68 -23.53 -18.58
CA GLY A 228 13.22 -24.45 -19.63
C GLY A 228 11.77 -24.92 -19.51
N GLU A 229 11.01 -24.49 -18.51
CA GLU A 229 9.60 -24.83 -18.37
C GLU A 229 8.74 -23.98 -19.33
N THR A 230 7.91 -24.61 -20.15
CA THR A 230 6.95 -23.92 -21.04
C THR A 230 5.58 -23.81 -20.37
N TRP A 231 4.73 -22.90 -20.87
CA TRP A 231 3.35 -22.77 -20.40
C TRP A 231 2.56 -24.06 -20.62
N GLU A 232 2.73 -24.74 -21.75
CA GLU A 232 2.06 -26.01 -22.04
C GLU A 232 2.48 -27.10 -21.04
N ALA A 233 3.79 -27.24 -20.78
CA ALA A 233 4.31 -28.23 -19.84
C ALA A 233 3.83 -27.97 -18.41
N PHE A 234 3.83 -26.70 -17.97
CA PHE A 234 3.32 -26.30 -16.66
C PHE A 234 1.82 -26.59 -16.54
N LEU A 235 1.03 -26.17 -17.53
CA LEU A 235 -0.43 -26.28 -17.52
C LEU A 235 -0.90 -27.73 -17.54
N ALA A 236 -0.18 -28.64 -18.20
CA ALA A 236 -0.47 -30.08 -18.18
C ALA A 236 -0.45 -30.70 -16.77
N LYS A 237 0.22 -30.07 -15.80
CA LYS A 237 0.30 -30.52 -14.39
C LYS A 237 -0.87 -29.97 -13.54
N THR A 238 -1.61 -28.98 -14.04
CA THR A 238 -2.68 -28.27 -13.32
C THR A 238 -3.98 -29.07 -13.31
N PRO A 239 -4.93 -28.77 -12.40
CA PRO A 239 -6.26 -29.39 -12.42
C PRO A 239 -7.23 -28.73 -13.42
N LEU A 240 -6.77 -27.76 -14.22
CA LEU A 240 -7.61 -27.00 -15.13
C LEU A 240 -8.12 -27.86 -16.29
N SER A 241 -9.27 -27.49 -16.86
CA SER A 241 -9.82 -28.11 -18.06
C SER A 241 -8.88 -27.93 -19.27
N SER A 242 -8.95 -28.84 -20.24
CA SER A 242 -8.10 -28.75 -21.44
C SER A 242 -8.32 -27.46 -22.23
N GLU A 243 -9.54 -26.90 -22.19
CA GLU A 243 -9.88 -25.60 -22.78
C GLU A 243 -9.18 -24.44 -22.06
N ALA A 244 -9.27 -24.39 -20.73
CA ALA A 244 -8.58 -23.38 -19.94
C ALA A 244 -7.06 -23.44 -20.10
N GLN A 245 -6.48 -24.65 -20.13
CA GLN A 245 -5.05 -24.84 -20.39
C GLN A 245 -4.64 -24.28 -21.75
N ARG A 246 -5.39 -24.55 -22.82
CA ARG A 246 -5.09 -23.99 -24.15
C ARG A 246 -5.19 -22.47 -24.19
N ASP A 247 -6.23 -21.91 -23.57
CA ASP A 247 -6.42 -20.46 -23.58
C ASP A 247 -5.41 -19.71 -22.71
N ILE A 248 -4.99 -20.27 -21.58
CA ILE A 248 -3.90 -19.70 -20.78
C ILE A 248 -2.59 -19.74 -21.56
N ALA A 249 -2.26 -20.88 -22.19
CA ALA A 249 -1.06 -20.99 -23.02
C ALA A 249 -1.06 -19.95 -24.15
N ARG A 250 -2.19 -19.79 -24.85
CA ARG A 250 -2.36 -18.77 -25.88
C ARG A 250 -2.21 -17.36 -25.32
N LEU A 251 -2.88 -17.05 -24.21
CA LEU A 251 -2.87 -15.73 -23.59
C LEU A 251 -1.45 -15.29 -23.19
N GLU A 252 -0.66 -16.22 -22.64
CA GLU A 252 0.69 -15.95 -22.13
C GLU A 252 1.79 -15.95 -23.22
N THR A 253 1.54 -16.55 -24.39
CA THR A 253 2.58 -16.74 -25.42
C THR A 253 2.29 -16.04 -26.76
N ALA A 254 1.01 -15.81 -27.09
CA ALA A 254 0.65 -15.28 -28.40
C ALA A 254 0.69 -13.74 -28.43
N ALA A 255 1.26 -13.20 -29.51
CA ALA A 255 1.22 -11.78 -29.82
C ALA A 255 0.06 -11.46 -30.78
N VAL A 256 -1.16 -11.34 -30.25
CA VAL A 256 -2.38 -11.02 -31.01
C VAL A 256 -2.82 -9.58 -30.75
N ASP A 257 -3.15 -8.84 -31.82
CA ASP A 257 -3.86 -7.56 -31.72
C ASP A 257 -5.37 -7.81 -31.72
N TYR A 258 -6.01 -7.68 -30.55
CA TYR A 258 -7.45 -7.90 -30.41
C TYR A 258 -8.31 -6.68 -30.79
N MET A 259 -7.69 -5.56 -31.17
CA MET A 259 -8.36 -4.33 -31.57
C MET A 259 -7.65 -3.67 -32.76
N PRO A 260 -7.42 -4.36 -33.88
CA PRO A 260 -6.56 -3.88 -34.97
C PRO A 260 -7.07 -2.62 -35.65
N ASP A 261 -8.38 -2.37 -35.60
CA ASP A 261 -9.02 -1.20 -36.22
C ASP A 261 -8.92 0.08 -35.37
N LEU A 262 -8.35 0.01 -34.17
CA LEU A 262 -8.21 1.15 -33.25
C LEU A 262 -6.78 1.69 -33.24
N SER A 263 -6.63 3.01 -33.15
CA SER A 263 -5.35 3.65 -32.85
C SER A 263 -4.87 3.32 -31.42
N ASN A 264 -3.61 3.63 -31.12
CA ASN A 264 -3.03 3.39 -29.78
C ASN A 264 -3.81 4.11 -28.67
N ASP A 265 -4.16 5.39 -28.91
CA ASP A 265 -4.93 6.20 -27.96
C ASP A 265 -6.36 5.67 -27.78
N GLU A 266 -7.02 5.21 -28.85
CA GLU A 266 -8.37 4.60 -28.77
C GLU A 266 -8.35 3.25 -28.06
N LYS A 267 -7.33 2.41 -28.29
CA LYS A 267 -7.14 1.15 -27.56
C LYS A 267 -7.02 1.43 -26.06
N LYS A 268 -6.18 2.39 -25.66
CA LYS A 268 -6.02 2.77 -24.25
C LYS A 268 -7.30 3.36 -23.65
N ASP A 269 -8.01 4.22 -24.38
CA ASP A 269 -9.32 4.74 -23.94
C ASP A 269 -10.29 3.60 -23.67
N ARG A 270 -10.40 2.64 -24.59
CA ARG A 270 -11.29 1.49 -24.44
C ARG A 270 -10.88 0.61 -23.25
N LEU A 271 -9.60 0.28 -23.12
CA LEU A 271 -9.08 -0.54 -22.01
C LEU A 271 -9.27 0.13 -20.63
N SER A 272 -9.32 1.46 -20.56
CA SER A 272 -9.56 2.17 -19.30
C SER A 272 -11.00 2.04 -18.77
N ARG A 273 -11.93 1.54 -19.60
CA ARG A 273 -13.37 1.46 -19.28
C ARG A 273 -13.86 0.03 -19.05
N MET A 274 -12.95 -0.93 -18.96
CA MET A 274 -13.29 -2.34 -18.72
C MET A 274 -12.33 -2.94 -17.70
N SER A 275 -12.83 -3.88 -16.91
CA SER A 275 -11.99 -4.68 -16.04
C SER A 275 -11.07 -5.60 -16.85
N TYR A 276 -9.98 -6.08 -16.26
CA TYR A 276 -9.13 -7.08 -16.92
C TYR A 276 -9.90 -8.39 -17.14
N LYS A 277 -10.82 -8.76 -16.22
CA LYS A 277 -11.78 -9.85 -16.45
C LYS A 277 -12.59 -9.66 -17.73
N ASP A 278 -13.18 -8.48 -17.92
CA ASP A 278 -14.00 -8.19 -19.10
C ASP A 278 -13.17 -8.17 -20.37
N PHE A 279 -11.93 -7.68 -20.30
CA PHE A 279 -10.99 -7.78 -21.41
C PHE A 279 -10.74 -9.25 -21.80
N LEU A 280 -10.43 -10.11 -20.84
CA LEU A 280 -10.19 -11.53 -21.09
C LEU A 280 -11.41 -12.24 -21.71
N LEU A 281 -12.60 -12.04 -21.14
CA LEU A 281 -13.82 -12.71 -21.60
C LEU A 281 -14.36 -12.13 -22.92
N ASN A 282 -14.37 -10.80 -23.05
CA ASN A 282 -15.11 -10.13 -24.12
C ASN A 282 -14.24 -9.70 -25.30
N VAL A 283 -12.94 -9.47 -25.08
CA VAL A 283 -12.00 -9.02 -26.12
C VAL A 283 -11.08 -10.17 -26.53
N VAL A 284 -10.41 -10.82 -25.58
CA VAL A 284 -9.49 -11.95 -25.85
C VAL A 284 -10.24 -13.27 -26.12
N LYS A 285 -11.49 -13.37 -25.64
CA LYS A 285 -12.36 -14.55 -25.76
C LYS A 285 -11.74 -15.81 -25.15
N VAL A 286 -11.20 -15.72 -23.95
CA VAL A 286 -10.79 -16.91 -23.19
C VAL A 286 -12.03 -17.64 -22.63
N HIS A 287 -11.92 -18.95 -22.45
CA HIS A 287 -12.90 -19.75 -21.73
C HIS A 287 -13.10 -19.21 -20.29
N PRO A 288 -14.34 -19.16 -19.75
CA PRO A 288 -14.61 -18.62 -18.40
C PRO A 288 -13.78 -19.26 -17.26
N ASP A 289 -13.44 -20.54 -17.39
CA ASP A 289 -12.59 -21.27 -16.41
C ASP A 289 -11.15 -20.73 -16.31
N VAL A 290 -10.74 -19.84 -17.21
CA VAL A 290 -9.45 -19.13 -17.12
C VAL A 290 -9.48 -18.05 -16.03
N ILE A 291 -10.65 -17.50 -15.73
CA ILE A 291 -10.78 -16.35 -14.83
C ILE A 291 -10.31 -16.67 -13.40
N PRO A 292 -10.70 -17.78 -12.75
CA PRO A 292 -10.21 -18.11 -11.42
C PRO A 292 -8.68 -18.16 -11.31
N PHE A 293 -7.97 -18.61 -12.36
CA PHE A 293 -6.50 -18.66 -12.38
C PHE A 293 -5.86 -17.27 -12.31
N TYR A 294 -6.49 -16.25 -12.92
CA TYR A 294 -5.99 -14.87 -12.91
C TYR A 294 -6.62 -13.99 -11.82
N GLN A 295 -7.73 -14.43 -11.22
CA GLN A 295 -8.57 -13.61 -10.34
C GLN A 295 -7.78 -12.88 -9.26
N VAL A 296 -6.84 -13.57 -8.63
CA VAL A 296 -6.04 -13.07 -7.50
C VAL A 296 -4.74 -12.38 -7.91
N ARG A 297 -4.40 -12.35 -9.21
CA ARG A 297 -3.09 -11.87 -9.68
C ARG A 297 -2.85 -10.40 -9.31
N THR A 298 -3.91 -9.59 -9.25
CA THR A 298 -3.89 -8.16 -8.87
C THR A 298 -3.89 -7.91 -7.36
N HIS A 299 -4.17 -8.92 -6.52
CA HIS A 299 -4.31 -8.72 -5.08
C HIS A 299 -3.06 -8.15 -4.44
N GLY A 300 -1.88 -8.63 -4.85
CA GLY A 300 -0.63 -8.20 -4.23
C GLY A 300 -0.19 -6.77 -4.57
N LEU A 301 -0.94 -6.03 -5.39
CA LEU A 301 -0.74 -4.60 -5.64
C LEU A 301 -1.98 -3.79 -5.27
N TYR A 302 -3.16 -4.24 -5.72
CA TYR A 302 -4.42 -3.49 -5.58
C TYR A 302 -5.30 -3.97 -4.43
N GLY A 303 -5.01 -5.12 -3.81
CA GLY A 303 -5.86 -5.73 -2.78
C GLY A 303 -7.20 -6.27 -3.28
N ILE A 304 -7.48 -6.20 -4.58
CA ILE A 304 -8.75 -6.58 -5.21
C ILE A 304 -8.50 -7.35 -6.52
N GLY A 305 -9.51 -8.11 -6.95
CA GLY A 305 -9.41 -9.00 -8.10
C GLY A 305 -9.48 -8.32 -9.46
N ILE A 306 -9.20 -9.08 -10.52
CA ILE A 306 -9.15 -8.59 -11.90
C ILE A 306 -10.51 -8.13 -12.45
N ASP A 307 -11.59 -8.44 -11.76
CA ASP A 307 -12.94 -7.96 -12.00
C ASP A 307 -13.15 -6.51 -11.56
N ALA A 308 -12.29 -5.99 -10.67
CA ALA A 308 -12.34 -4.62 -10.17
C ALA A 308 -11.12 -3.78 -10.59
N VAL A 309 -10.09 -4.37 -11.21
CA VAL A 309 -8.93 -3.66 -11.75
C VAL A 309 -9.08 -3.48 -13.26
N GLY A 310 -8.86 -2.25 -13.74
CA GLY A 310 -8.96 -1.91 -15.16
C GLY A 310 -7.96 -2.64 -16.05
N ALA A 311 -8.35 -2.97 -17.28
CA ALA A 311 -7.47 -3.65 -18.24
C ALA A 311 -6.25 -2.80 -18.63
N LEU A 312 -6.41 -1.47 -18.71
CA LEU A 312 -5.29 -0.55 -18.96
C LEU A 312 -4.22 -0.60 -17.85
N GLU A 313 -4.65 -0.75 -16.59
CA GLU A 313 -3.74 -0.90 -15.44
C GLU A 313 -2.97 -2.22 -15.50
N CYS A 314 -3.66 -3.31 -15.88
CA CYS A 314 -3.04 -4.62 -16.02
C CYS A 314 -2.04 -4.66 -17.20
N TRP A 315 -2.35 -4.00 -18.32
CA TRP A 315 -1.38 -3.82 -19.41
C TRP A 315 -0.12 -3.12 -18.92
N ALA A 316 -0.28 -1.98 -18.23
CA ALA A 316 0.86 -1.21 -17.74
C ALA A 316 1.75 -2.02 -16.77
N TYR A 317 1.16 -2.99 -16.06
CA TYR A 317 1.88 -3.90 -15.17
C TYR A 317 2.29 -5.23 -15.83
N HIS A 318 2.32 -5.30 -17.17
CA HIS A 318 2.79 -6.46 -17.95
C HIS A 318 1.98 -7.75 -17.73
N TYR A 319 0.67 -7.63 -17.54
CA TYR A 319 -0.22 -8.80 -17.60
C TYR A 319 -0.30 -9.33 -19.04
N PRO A 320 -0.63 -10.62 -19.23
CA PRO A 320 -0.65 -11.21 -20.56
C PRO A 320 -1.87 -10.76 -21.37
N GLY A 321 -1.82 -11.00 -22.69
CA GLY A 321 -2.90 -10.67 -23.63
C GLY A 321 -2.81 -9.31 -24.32
N PHE A 322 -1.78 -8.51 -24.05
CA PHE A 322 -1.60 -7.19 -24.67
C PHE A 322 -0.46 -7.11 -25.69
N GLU A 323 0.42 -8.12 -25.75
CA GLU A 323 1.69 -8.06 -26.50
C GLU A 323 1.48 -7.69 -27.98
N GLY A 324 0.55 -8.36 -28.66
CA GLY A 324 0.28 -8.11 -30.07
C GLY A 324 -0.39 -6.76 -30.35
N MET A 325 -0.99 -6.12 -29.33
CA MET A 325 -1.61 -4.81 -29.50
C MET A 325 -0.61 -3.66 -29.63
N ARG A 326 0.67 -3.89 -29.26
CA ARG A 326 1.78 -2.94 -29.37
C ARG A 326 1.44 -1.56 -28.81
N LEU A 327 0.83 -1.54 -27.62
CA LEU A 327 0.51 -0.30 -26.93
C LEU A 327 1.78 0.46 -26.60
N ASP A 328 1.85 1.73 -26.99
CA ASP A 328 3.01 2.56 -26.72
C ASP A 328 3.05 2.94 -25.23
N PRO A 329 4.21 3.28 -24.65
CA PRO A 329 4.31 3.59 -23.23
C PRO A 329 3.86 5.01 -22.84
N LYS A 330 3.29 5.79 -23.77
CA LYS A 330 2.84 7.17 -23.51
C LYS A 330 1.72 7.16 -22.46
N ALA A 331 1.93 7.90 -21.39
CA ALA A 331 0.95 8.07 -20.34
C ALA A 331 -0.33 8.72 -20.88
N THR A 332 -1.48 8.27 -20.38
CA THR A 332 -2.78 8.92 -20.60
C THR A 332 -3.34 9.41 -19.27
N GLY A 333 -4.25 10.38 -19.29
CA GLY A 333 -4.91 10.89 -18.07
C GLY A 333 -5.81 9.86 -17.36
N ARG A 334 -5.89 8.63 -17.87
CA ARG A 334 -6.70 7.53 -17.32
C ARG A 334 -5.90 6.44 -16.62
N MET A 335 -4.58 6.57 -16.61
CA MET A 335 -3.71 5.64 -15.88
C MET A 335 -3.55 6.14 -14.45
N SER A 336 -3.54 5.21 -13.49
CA SER A 336 -3.10 5.50 -12.13
C SER A 336 -1.64 5.95 -12.11
N PHE A 337 -1.19 6.54 -11.00
CA PHE A 337 0.23 6.88 -10.83
C PHE A 337 1.13 5.64 -10.90
N THR A 338 0.66 4.49 -10.41
CA THR A 338 1.38 3.22 -10.49
C THR A 338 1.50 2.74 -11.93
N ALA A 339 0.39 2.62 -12.67
CA ALA A 339 0.41 2.21 -14.07
C ALA A 339 1.20 3.19 -14.95
N ARG A 340 1.03 4.49 -14.75
CA ARG A 340 1.83 5.51 -15.46
C ARG A 340 3.31 5.33 -15.17
N GLY A 341 3.65 5.13 -13.90
CA GLY A 341 5.01 4.86 -13.46
C GLY A 341 5.58 3.65 -14.17
N ASP A 342 4.91 2.49 -14.10
CA ASP A 342 5.37 1.23 -14.70
C ASP A 342 5.48 1.27 -16.22
N ALA A 343 4.50 1.83 -16.93
CA ALA A 343 4.53 1.90 -18.39
C ALA A 343 5.59 2.87 -18.93
N THR A 344 5.89 3.96 -18.21
CA THR A 344 6.84 4.97 -18.68
C THR A 344 8.28 4.43 -18.62
N PRO A 345 9.11 4.60 -19.68
CA PRO A 345 10.52 4.26 -19.64
C PRO A 345 11.24 5.03 -18.53
N LYS A 346 11.94 4.30 -17.66
CA LYS A 346 12.60 4.84 -16.47
C LYS A 346 13.75 3.92 -16.04
N PRO A 347 14.73 4.43 -15.27
CA PRO A 347 15.72 3.58 -14.62
C PRO A 347 15.06 2.54 -13.71
N ALA A 348 15.65 1.35 -13.59
CA ALA A 348 15.20 0.36 -12.63
C ALA A 348 15.28 0.93 -11.20
N TYR A 349 14.24 0.72 -10.41
CA TYR A 349 14.17 1.22 -9.04
C TYR A 349 13.48 0.23 -8.10
N ASN A 350 13.86 0.27 -6.83
CA ASN A 350 13.19 -0.42 -5.73
C ASN A 350 13.34 0.41 -4.46
N PHE A 351 12.38 1.29 -4.18
CA PHE A 351 12.40 2.17 -3.01
C PHE A 351 11.64 1.52 -1.84
N HIS A 352 12.18 0.43 -1.30
CA HIS A 352 11.62 -0.22 -0.12
C HIS A 352 12.11 0.51 1.14
N PHE A 353 11.21 0.78 2.09
CA PHE A 353 11.64 1.23 3.42
C PHE A 353 12.35 0.07 4.15
N PRO A 354 13.34 0.32 5.01
CA PRO A 354 14.05 -0.75 5.71
C PRO A 354 13.13 -1.70 6.48
#